data_AF-A0A970TWY2-F1
#
_entry.id   AF-A0A970TWY2-F1
#
_cell.length_a   1.000
_cell.length_b   1.000
_cell.length_c   1.000
_cell.angle_alpha   90.00
_cell.angle_beta   90.00
_cell.angle_gamma   90.00
#
_symmetry.space_group_name_H-M   'P 1'
#
loop_
_entity.id
_entity.type
_entity.pdbx_description
1 polymer ?
#
loop_
_entity_poly.entity_id
_entity_poly.type
_entity_poly.pdbx_seq_one_letter_code
_entity_poly.pdbx_strand_id
1 'polypeptide(L)'
;MLPKTHWGISIVLLLFCHTLWSEYVNEGCILYSENYGELLNSDHPDVALWWASSGWKVSRDRTLPTRKSKEIRIELAQNEREAAQLVVRPEKELSHFSAKPTVLIGSNQHQIAAECVEVLWVRYLHIQRVSDTLGTVGLWPDPLPPIDSQQSLEAQLNQPLWIRVYAPKGTPAGTYRGHIVLKADGYEQAVPLSLRVYGFELPDRASCKTAFGFSAGSVYQYQGLVTPEDKRAILNKYWESFRDHRISPYDPAPDISPALSWEKGVPDFYNDLSREALQIFD
;
A
#
# COMPACT_ATOMS: atom_id res chain seq x y z
N MET A 1 81.15 34.96 -0.07
CA MET A 1 80.42 35.61 1.03
C MET A 1 78.93 35.57 0.72
N LEU A 2 78.16 34.79 1.48
CA LEU A 2 76.70 34.93 1.60
C LEU A 2 76.38 36.30 2.26
N PRO A 3 75.15 36.90 2.19
CA PRO A 3 73.86 36.18 2.22
C PRO A 3 72.60 36.84 1.59
N LYS A 4 71.46 36.12 1.73
CA LYS A 4 70.04 36.52 1.98
C LYS A 4 69.20 37.10 0.82
N THR A 5 68.26 36.35 0.20
CA THR A 5 66.93 35.78 0.61
C THR A 5 65.75 36.75 0.52
N HIS A 6 64.73 36.39 -0.30
CA HIS A 6 63.26 36.32 -0.01
C HIS A 6 62.54 35.90 -1.32
N TRP A 7 62.09 34.65 -1.48
CA TRP A 7 60.79 34.04 -1.11
C TRP A 7 59.55 34.58 -1.86
N GLY A 8 58.89 33.67 -2.59
CA GLY A 8 57.59 33.86 -3.22
C GLY A 8 57.18 32.65 -4.07
N ILE A 9 57.07 31.46 -3.46
CA ILE A 9 56.47 30.29 -4.12
C ILE A 9 54.97 30.33 -3.86
N SER A 10 54.19 30.62 -4.90
CA SER A 10 52.73 30.45 -4.87
C SER A 10 52.40 28.96 -4.92
N ILE A 11 51.99 28.42 -3.77
CA ILE A 11 51.37 27.10 -3.69
C ILE A 11 49.92 27.25 -4.15
N VAL A 12 49.60 26.68 -5.31
CA VAL A 12 48.21 26.47 -5.75
C VAL A 12 47.67 25.27 -4.97
N LEU A 13 46.92 25.56 -3.91
CA LEU A 13 46.12 24.56 -3.20
C LEU A 13 44.88 24.24 -4.04
N LEU A 14 44.95 23.16 -4.82
CA LEU A 14 43.79 22.50 -5.39
C LEU A 14 43.03 21.79 -4.25
N LEU A 15 42.09 22.50 -3.65
CA LEU A 15 41.05 21.91 -2.81
C LEU A 15 40.17 21.02 -3.70
N PHE A 16 40.45 19.72 -3.69
CA PHE A 16 39.50 18.69 -4.13
C PHE A 16 38.31 18.73 -3.15
N CYS A 17 37.31 19.54 -3.50
CA CYS A 17 36.00 19.45 -2.89
C CYS A 17 35.37 18.14 -3.39
N HIS A 18 35.57 17.06 -2.65
CA HIS A 18 34.61 15.96 -2.68
C HIS A 18 33.31 16.52 -2.11
N THR A 19 32.49 17.06 -3.01
CA THR A 19 31.06 17.22 -2.76
C THR A 19 30.53 15.81 -2.59
N LEU A 20 30.60 15.31 -1.35
CA LEU A 20 29.73 14.26 -0.88
C LEU A 20 28.33 14.76 -1.18
N TRP A 21 27.72 14.21 -2.24
CA TRP A 21 26.28 14.17 -2.34
C TRP A 21 25.81 13.29 -1.18
N SER A 22 25.82 13.86 0.03
CA SER A 22 25.00 13.35 1.11
C SER A 22 23.58 13.53 0.59
N GLU A 23 22.98 12.45 0.11
CA GLU A 23 21.54 12.41 -0.02
C GLU A 23 20.96 12.93 1.29
N TYR A 24 20.04 13.88 1.21
CA TYR A 24 19.43 14.44 2.40
C TYR A 24 18.56 13.35 3.04
N VAL A 25 19.12 12.66 4.02
CA VAL A 25 18.44 11.65 4.82
C VAL A 25 17.64 12.37 5.89
N ASN A 26 16.32 12.29 5.78
CA ASN A 26 15.45 12.74 6.84
C ASN A 26 15.37 11.63 7.89
N GLU A 27 16.18 11.71 8.95
CA GLU A 27 16.23 10.69 10.01
C GLU A 27 14.87 10.49 10.72
N GLY A 28 13.98 11.49 10.68
CA GLY A 28 12.61 11.40 11.19
C GLY A 28 11.62 10.69 10.25
N CYS A 29 12.07 10.26 9.07
CA CYS A 29 11.22 9.58 8.10
C CYS A 29 10.77 8.21 8.59
N ILE A 30 9.49 7.87 8.39
CA ILE A 30 8.92 6.57 8.77
C ILE A 30 9.64 5.39 8.10
N LEU A 31 10.29 5.61 6.96
CA LEU A 31 11.05 4.58 6.24
C LEU A 31 12.20 4.01 7.09
N TYR A 32 12.79 4.82 7.96
CA TYR A 32 13.93 4.44 8.82
C TYR A 32 13.49 4.04 10.23
N SER A 33 12.19 3.95 10.50
CA SER A 33 11.71 3.53 11.83
C SER A 33 12.07 2.07 12.10
N GLU A 34 12.66 1.80 13.28
CA GLU A 34 13.04 0.44 13.68
C GLU A 34 12.33 -0.08 14.93
N ASN A 35 11.45 0.72 15.54
CA ASN A 35 10.76 0.42 16.80
C ASN A 35 9.52 -0.50 16.66
N TYR A 36 9.26 -1.04 15.47
CA TYR A 36 8.09 -1.88 15.17
C TYR A 36 8.47 -3.29 14.69
N GLY A 37 7.48 -4.18 14.66
CA GLY A 37 7.65 -5.56 14.19
C GLY A 37 8.18 -6.51 15.27
N GLU A 38 8.11 -7.80 14.94
CA GLU A 38 8.47 -8.92 15.80
C GLU A 38 9.09 -10.06 14.97
N LEU A 39 10.22 -10.58 15.43
CA LEU A 39 10.96 -11.71 14.88
C LEU A 39 10.15 -13.00 15.07
N LEU A 40 10.01 -13.79 14.00
CA LEU A 40 9.36 -15.09 13.99
C LEU A 40 10.40 -16.20 14.13
N ASN A 41 9.95 -17.40 14.47
CA ASN A 41 10.81 -18.57 14.43
C ASN A 41 11.17 -18.89 12.96
N SER A 42 12.44 -19.17 12.72
CA SER A 42 12.93 -19.72 11.46
C SER A 42 13.49 -21.11 11.69
N ASP A 43 13.09 -22.04 10.84
CA ASP A 43 13.60 -23.42 10.86
C ASP A 43 14.91 -23.53 10.06
N HIS A 44 15.29 -22.47 9.33
CA HIS A 44 16.51 -22.40 8.53
C HIS A 44 17.45 -21.30 9.08
N PRO A 45 18.69 -21.61 9.47
CA PRO A 45 19.59 -20.65 10.11
C PRO A 45 19.94 -19.46 9.22
N ASP A 46 19.93 -19.65 7.90
CA ASP A 46 20.25 -18.62 6.91
C ASP A 46 19.04 -17.83 6.40
N VAL A 47 17.85 -17.96 7.01
CA VAL A 47 16.67 -17.17 6.61
C VAL A 47 16.04 -16.56 7.84
N ALA A 48 16.09 -15.24 7.97
CA ALA A 48 15.37 -14.55 9.03
C ALA A 48 13.93 -14.27 8.59
N LEU A 49 12.98 -14.52 9.48
CA LEU A 49 11.56 -14.24 9.30
C LEU A 49 11.09 -13.29 10.38
N TRP A 50 10.31 -12.30 10.02
CA TRP A 50 9.68 -11.39 10.98
C TRP A 50 8.39 -10.84 10.39
N TRP A 51 7.57 -10.21 11.23
CA TRP A 51 6.33 -9.60 10.78
C TRP A 51 6.10 -8.22 11.36
N ALA A 52 5.25 -7.44 10.71
CA ALA A 52 4.78 -6.14 11.16
C ALA A 52 3.32 -5.91 10.78
N SER A 53 2.67 -4.99 11.48
CA SER A 53 1.35 -4.48 11.08
C SER A 53 1.45 -3.77 9.72
N SER A 54 0.35 -3.79 8.96
CA SER A 54 0.18 -3.20 7.63
C SER A 54 0.53 -1.71 7.53
N GLY A 55 0.38 -0.95 8.62
CA GLY A 55 0.62 0.50 8.64
C GLY A 55 2.09 0.93 8.52
N TRP A 56 3.05 0.03 8.68
CA TRP A 56 4.48 0.36 8.69
C TRP A 56 5.14 0.25 7.32
N LYS A 57 6.20 1.04 7.10
CA LYS A 57 7.02 1.01 5.88
C LYS A 57 8.32 0.24 6.14
N VAL A 58 8.43 -0.95 5.56
CA VAL A 58 9.62 -1.80 5.72
C VAL A 58 10.69 -1.43 4.68
N SER A 59 11.77 -0.79 5.11
CA SER A 59 12.93 -0.56 4.25
C SER A 59 13.63 -1.88 3.88
N ARG A 60 14.24 -1.93 2.68
CA ARG A 60 14.98 -3.11 2.18
C ARG A 60 16.16 -3.49 3.05
N ASP A 61 16.81 -2.50 3.63
CA ASP A 61 18.09 -2.58 4.35
C ASP A 61 17.94 -2.46 5.87
N ARG A 62 16.70 -2.27 6.35
CA ARG A 62 16.41 -2.15 7.79
C ARG A 62 16.88 -3.40 8.56
N THR A 63 17.38 -3.17 9.77
CA THR A 63 17.79 -4.24 10.70
C THR A 63 16.61 -5.06 11.25
N LEU A 64 16.90 -6.28 11.70
CA LEU A 64 15.89 -7.17 12.27
C LEU A 64 15.31 -6.63 13.58
N PRO A 65 14.00 -6.79 13.83
CA PRO A 65 13.41 -6.43 15.11
C PRO A 65 13.92 -7.35 16.25
N THR A 66 13.89 -6.84 17.47
CA THR A 66 14.35 -7.58 18.67
C THR A 66 13.23 -8.31 19.42
N ARG A 67 11.99 -7.80 19.35
CA ARG A 67 10.81 -8.48 19.92
C ARG A 67 10.56 -9.78 19.17
N LYS A 68 10.04 -10.79 19.86
CA LYS A 68 9.75 -12.11 19.29
C LYS A 68 8.27 -12.41 19.30
N SER A 69 7.78 -13.04 18.24
CA SER A 69 6.44 -13.61 18.13
C SER A 69 6.52 -15.06 17.65
N LYS A 70 5.49 -15.84 17.97
CA LYS A 70 5.33 -17.21 17.43
C LYS A 70 4.58 -17.25 16.10
N GLU A 71 3.82 -16.19 15.81
CA GLU A 71 2.86 -16.16 14.70
C GLU A 71 2.65 -14.74 14.20
N ILE A 72 2.21 -14.63 12.94
CA ILE A 72 1.61 -13.41 12.39
C ILE A 72 0.21 -13.29 12.97
N ARG A 73 -0.16 -12.10 13.45
CA ARG A 73 -1.47 -11.85 14.05
C ARG A 73 -2.26 -10.82 13.27
N ILE A 74 -3.50 -11.17 12.95
CA ILE A 74 -4.48 -10.30 12.30
C ILE A 74 -5.78 -10.38 13.12
N GLU A 75 -6.41 -9.24 13.38
CA GLU A 75 -7.70 -9.16 14.08
C GLU A 75 -8.66 -8.32 13.25
N LEU A 76 -9.84 -8.85 12.93
CA LEU A 76 -10.81 -8.20 12.05
C LEU A 76 -12.25 -8.63 12.35
N ALA A 77 -13.21 -7.84 11.89
CA ALA A 77 -14.63 -8.11 11.97
C ALA A 77 -15.12 -8.99 10.81
N GLN A 78 -16.34 -9.51 10.89
CA GLN A 78 -16.94 -10.19 9.75
C GLN A 78 -17.19 -9.18 8.63
N ASN A 79 -17.05 -9.61 7.38
CA ASN A 79 -17.07 -8.76 6.19
C ASN A 79 -15.91 -7.75 6.11
N GLU A 80 -14.84 -7.90 6.89
CA GLU A 80 -13.68 -7.00 6.87
C GLU A 80 -12.49 -7.60 6.12
N ARG A 81 -11.66 -6.73 5.54
CA ARG A 81 -10.31 -7.05 5.07
C ARG A 81 -9.31 -6.37 5.97
N GLU A 82 -8.34 -7.11 6.49
CA GLU A 82 -7.21 -6.56 7.25
C GLU A 82 -5.92 -7.21 6.77
N ALA A 83 -4.77 -6.59 7.04
CA ALA A 83 -3.50 -7.07 6.56
C ALA A 83 -2.36 -7.00 7.57
N ALA A 84 -1.34 -7.80 7.30
CA ALA A 84 -0.04 -7.74 7.94
C ALA A 84 1.06 -7.92 6.89
N GLN A 85 2.30 -7.65 7.28
CA GLN A 85 3.47 -7.90 6.44
C GLN A 85 4.27 -9.06 7.02
N LEU A 86 4.51 -10.10 6.21
CA LEU A 86 5.52 -11.13 6.48
C LEU A 86 6.79 -10.75 5.75
N VAL A 87 7.89 -10.61 6.46
CA VAL A 87 9.18 -10.23 5.88
C VAL A 87 10.12 -11.43 5.89
N VAL A 88 10.66 -11.73 4.71
CA VAL A 88 11.69 -12.75 4.50
C VAL A 88 13.00 -12.03 4.22
N ARG A 89 14.04 -12.33 5.01
CA ARG A 89 15.39 -11.79 4.81
C ARG A 89 16.38 -12.96 4.78
N PRO A 90 16.76 -13.44 3.59
CA PRO A 90 17.67 -14.55 3.48
C PRO A 90 19.13 -14.08 3.54
N GLU A 91 20.02 -14.88 4.10
CA GLU A 91 21.45 -14.56 4.16
C GLU A 91 22.13 -14.74 2.79
N LYS A 92 21.58 -15.62 1.95
CA LYS A 92 21.95 -15.87 0.55
C LYS A 92 20.72 -15.70 -0.35
N GLU A 93 20.91 -15.62 -1.66
CA GLU A 93 19.78 -15.57 -2.58
C GLU A 93 18.89 -16.81 -2.42
N LEU A 94 17.55 -16.62 -2.41
CA LEU A 94 16.58 -17.70 -2.53
C LEU A 94 15.95 -17.68 -3.92
N SER A 95 16.35 -18.61 -4.78
CA SER A 95 15.79 -18.77 -6.13
C SER A 95 14.45 -19.52 -6.12
N HIS A 96 13.62 -19.29 -7.14
CA HIS A 96 12.30 -19.93 -7.30
C HIS A 96 11.34 -19.75 -6.10
N PHE A 97 11.43 -18.61 -5.41
CA PHE A 97 10.64 -18.34 -4.23
C PHE A 97 9.14 -18.23 -4.55
N SER A 98 8.32 -18.83 -3.68
CA SER A 98 6.87 -18.72 -3.66
C SER A 98 6.35 -18.71 -2.23
N ALA A 99 5.18 -18.09 -2.05
CA ALA A 99 4.47 -18.04 -0.78
C ALA A 99 2.99 -18.33 -1.03
N LYS A 100 2.43 -19.33 -0.35
CA LYS A 100 1.03 -19.75 -0.53
C LYS A 100 0.34 -19.89 0.82
N PRO A 101 -0.88 -19.34 0.97
CA PRO A 101 -1.65 -19.53 2.20
C PRO A 101 -2.25 -20.94 2.26
N THR A 102 -2.55 -21.38 3.48
CA THR A 102 -3.41 -22.56 3.72
C THR A 102 -4.80 -22.11 4.11
N VAL A 103 -5.74 -23.06 4.14
CA VAL A 103 -7.02 -22.89 4.85
C VAL A 103 -6.74 -22.45 6.30
N LEU A 104 -7.57 -21.53 6.83
CA LEU A 104 -7.56 -21.16 8.24
C LEU A 104 -8.65 -21.93 8.96
N ILE A 105 -8.29 -22.62 10.04
CA ILE A 105 -9.18 -23.52 10.78
C ILE A 105 -9.47 -22.93 12.16
N GLY A 106 -10.74 -22.71 12.46
CA GLY A 106 -11.24 -22.19 13.72
C GLY A 106 -11.66 -23.28 14.70
N SER A 107 -12.03 -22.87 15.92
CA SER A 107 -12.70 -23.76 16.87
C SER A 107 -14.00 -24.31 16.27
N ASN A 108 -14.25 -25.61 16.46
CA ASN A 108 -15.38 -26.37 15.89
C ASN A 108 -15.30 -26.63 14.37
N GLN A 109 -14.10 -26.67 13.78
CA GLN A 109 -13.87 -27.03 12.37
C GLN A 109 -14.48 -26.06 11.35
N HIS A 110 -14.86 -24.85 11.76
CA HIS A 110 -15.17 -23.77 10.82
C HIS A 110 -13.91 -23.40 10.05
N GLN A 111 -14.07 -23.11 8.76
CA GLN A 111 -12.95 -22.86 7.86
C GLN A 111 -13.13 -21.51 7.16
N ILE A 112 -12.02 -20.80 7.01
CA ILE A 112 -11.87 -19.71 6.07
C ILE A 112 -10.97 -20.23 4.96
N ALA A 113 -11.49 -20.24 3.74
CA ALA A 113 -10.83 -20.82 2.59
C ALA A 113 -9.51 -20.09 2.28
N ALA A 114 -8.52 -20.80 1.70
CA ALA A 114 -7.21 -20.22 1.44
C ALA A 114 -7.27 -19.03 0.48
N GLU A 115 -8.28 -18.99 -0.39
CA GLU A 115 -8.59 -17.93 -1.34
C GLU A 115 -9.03 -16.63 -0.67
N CYS A 116 -9.44 -16.69 0.61
CA CYS A 116 -9.70 -15.51 1.43
C CYS A 116 -8.41 -14.89 2.01
N VAL A 117 -7.25 -15.50 1.76
CA VAL A 117 -5.93 -14.98 2.12
C VAL A 117 -5.17 -14.66 0.84
N GLU A 118 -4.91 -13.39 0.61
CA GLU A 118 -4.10 -12.92 -0.50
C GLU A 118 -2.67 -12.70 -0.04
N VAL A 119 -1.71 -13.17 -0.83
CA VAL A 119 -0.28 -12.89 -0.65
C VAL A 119 0.16 -12.06 -1.84
N LEU A 120 0.59 -10.82 -1.57
CA LEU A 120 1.03 -9.87 -2.60
C LEU A 120 2.50 -9.53 -2.37
N TRP A 121 3.19 -9.18 -3.44
CA TRP A 121 4.52 -8.60 -3.34
C TRP A 121 4.44 -7.21 -2.72
N VAL A 122 5.43 -6.83 -1.91
CA VAL A 122 5.72 -5.42 -1.67
C VAL A 122 6.93 -5.07 -2.54
N ARG A 123 6.70 -4.31 -3.62
CA ARG A 123 7.80 -3.85 -4.50
C ARG A 123 8.30 -2.50 -4.06
N TYR A 124 9.50 -2.17 -4.52
CA TYR A 124 10.17 -0.94 -4.18
C TYR A 124 10.22 0.00 -5.37
N LEU A 125 9.78 1.24 -5.19
CA LEU A 125 9.96 2.32 -6.15
C LEU A 125 11.08 3.24 -5.67
N HIS A 126 12.00 3.58 -6.57
CA HIS A 126 13.03 4.55 -6.25
C HIS A 126 12.48 5.97 -6.40
N ILE A 127 12.17 6.59 -5.27
CA ILE A 127 11.76 7.99 -5.20
C ILE A 127 13.01 8.86 -5.29
N GLN A 128 13.13 9.63 -6.36
CA GLN A 128 14.26 10.53 -6.62
C GLN A 128 13.98 11.99 -6.23
N ARG A 129 12.70 12.33 -6.02
CA ARG A 129 12.26 13.68 -5.67
C ARG A 129 11.17 13.58 -4.61
N VAL A 130 11.44 14.17 -3.45
CA VAL A 130 10.47 14.27 -2.36
C VAL A 130 9.45 15.38 -2.64
N SER A 131 8.21 15.14 -2.23
CA SER A 131 7.10 16.10 -2.33
C SER A 131 7.02 17.04 -1.12
N ASP A 132 7.53 16.62 0.03
CA ASP A 132 7.46 17.33 1.30
C ASP A 132 8.63 16.96 2.23
N THR A 133 8.62 17.53 3.44
CA THR A 133 9.66 17.34 4.46
C THR A 133 9.49 16.07 5.29
N LEU A 134 8.45 15.27 5.09
CA LEU A 134 8.25 13.98 5.79
C LEU A 134 8.85 12.82 4.98
N GLY A 135 8.97 12.98 3.67
CA GLY A 135 9.59 12.01 2.77
C GLY A 135 11.13 12.03 2.79
N THR A 136 11.70 11.09 2.03
CA THR A 136 13.13 11.02 1.73
C THR A 136 13.34 10.38 0.36
N VAL A 137 14.50 10.64 -0.26
CA VAL A 137 14.94 9.94 -1.47
C VAL A 137 15.29 8.51 -1.09
N GLY A 138 14.91 7.53 -1.92
CA GLY A 138 15.25 6.13 -1.68
C GLY A 138 14.22 5.14 -2.19
N LEU A 139 14.40 3.88 -1.81
CA LEU A 139 13.53 2.76 -2.20
C LEU A 139 12.33 2.66 -1.25
N TRP A 140 11.17 3.09 -1.73
CA TRP A 140 9.92 3.06 -0.96
C TRP A 140 9.11 1.79 -1.25
N PRO A 141 8.61 1.08 -0.21
CA PRO A 141 7.81 -0.14 -0.35
C PRO A 141 6.37 0.21 -0.78
N ASP A 142 6.17 0.50 -2.06
CA ASP A 142 4.92 0.99 -2.62
C ASP A 142 4.84 0.71 -4.13
N PRO A 143 4.61 -0.54 -4.53
CA PRO A 143 3.29 -1.05 -4.90
C PRO A 143 3.04 -2.52 -4.44
N LEU A 144 1.78 -2.98 -4.52
CA LEU A 144 1.34 -4.30 -4.07
C LEU A 144 0.87 -5.26 -5.19
N PRO A 145 1.72 -5.63 -6.17
CA PRO A 145 1.28 -6.51 -7.25
C PRO A 145 1.02 -7.94 -6.75
N PRO A 146 0.07 -8.67 -7.37
CA PRO A 146 -0.13 -10.10 -7.11
C PRO A 146 1.15 -10.92 -7.33
N ILE A 147 1.27 -12.04 -6.61
CA ILE A 147 2.30 -13.04 -6.89
C ILE A 147 1.82 -13.91 -8.06
N ASP A 148 2.20 -13.55 -9.27
CA ASP A 148 1.86 -14.24 -10.52
C ASP A 148 2.91 -15.26 -10.97
N SER A 149 4.12 -15.18 -10.40
CA SER A 149 5.29 -15.94 -10.82
C SER A 149 6.26 -16.13 -9.66
N GLN A 150 7.05 -17.21 -9.72
CA GLN A 150 8.20 -17.40 -8.83
C GLN A 150 9.29 -16.37 -9.13
N GLN A 151 9.94 -15.86 -8.09
CA GLN A 151 11.03 -14.89 -8.23
C GLN A 151 12.17 -15.20 -7.27
N SER A 152 13.33 -14.60 -7.49
CA SER A 152 14.43 -14.68 -6.53
C SER A 152 14.28 -13.64 -5.42
N LEU A 153 14.64 -14.00 -4.20
CA LEU A 153 14.86 -13.05 -3.11
C LEU A 153 16.35 -12.74 -2.99
N GLU A 154 16.70 -11.46 -3.03
CA GLU A 154 18.08 -11.01 -2.90
C GLU A 154 18.65 -11.27 -1.49
N ALA A 155 19.93 -11.63 -1.44
CA ALA A 155 20.64 -11.85 -0.19
C ALA A 155 20.70 -10.57 0.67
N GLN A 156 20.61 -10.74 1.99
CA GLN A 156 20.76 -9.70 3.02
C GLN A 156 19.70 -8.59 2.99
N LEU A 157 18.71 -8.65 2.10
CA LEU A 157 17.66 -7.65 1.97
C LEU A 157 16.32 -8.17 2.46
N ASN A 158 15.55 -7.30 3.10
CA ASN A 158 14.17 -7.56 3.45
C ASN A 158 13.32 -7.63 2.17
N GLN A 159 12.59 -8.73 2.00
CA GLN A 159 11.46 -8.83 1.08
C GLN A 159 10.16 -8.98 1.88
N PRO A 160 9.37 -7.90 2.03
CA PRO A 160 8.04 -7.99 2.60
C PRO A 160 7.06 -8.63 1.61
N LEU A 161 6.15 -9.41 2.15
CA LEU A 161 4.96 -9.96 1.53
C LEU A 161 3.76 -9.38 2.26
N TRP A 162 2.82 -8.83 1.52
CA TRP A 162 1.59 -8.31 2.08
C TRP A 162 0.57 -9.44 2.21
N ILE A 163 0.22 -9.79 3.44
CA ILE A 163 -0.75 -10.84 3.78
C ILE A 163 -2.07 -10.16 4.07
N ARG A 164 -3.02 -10.20 3.13
CA ARG A 164 -4.35 -9.61 3.30
C ARG A 164 -5.37 -10.72 3.50
N VAL A 165 -6.17 -10.62 4.56
CA VAL A 165 -7.18 -11.63 4.90
C VAL A 165 -8.56 -10.99 4.83
N TYR A 166 -9.50 -11.66 4.17
CA TYR A 166 -10.92 -11.32 4.18
C TYR A 166 -11.67 -12.32 5.07
N ALA A 167 -12.47 -11.86 6.04
CA ALA A 167 -13.51 -12.72 6.62
C ALA A 167 -14.84 -12.51 5.90
N PRO A 168 -15.37 -13.53 5.22
CA PRO A 168 -16.72 -13.47 4.66
C PRO A 168 -17.80 -13.10 5.69
N LYS A 169 -18.94 -12.62 5.19
CA LYS A 169 -20.14 -12.37 6.00
C LYS A 169 -20.57 -13.65 6.73
N GLY A 170 -21.03 -13.50 7.97
CA GLY A 170 -21.42 -14.63 8.81
C GLY A 170 -20.28 -15.56 9.25
N THR A 171 -19.01 -15.22 8.99
CA THR A 171 -17.86 -15.98 9.53
C THR A 171 -17.98 -16.06 11.06
N PRO A 172 -18.06 -17.24 11.69
CA PRO A 172 -18.21 -17.33 13.12
C PRO A 172 -17.06 -16.66 13.87
N ALA A 173 -17.38 -15.94 14.94
CA ALA A 173 -16.39 -15.31 15.80
C ALA A 173 -15.47 -16.35 16.45
N GLY A 174 -14.19 -16.03 16.58
CA GLY A 174 -13.20 -16.92 17.16
C GLY A 174 -11.81 -16.75 16.56
N THR A 175 -10.90 -17.63 16.97
CA THR A 175 -9.53 -17.66 16.44
C THR A 175 -9.42 -18.77 15.40
N TYR A 176 -8.95 -18.40 14.21
CA TYR A 176 -8.62 -19.29 13.11
C TYR A 176 -7.11 -19.36 12.95
N ARG A 177 -6.58 -20.55 12.66
CA ARG A 177 -5.14 -20.78 12.52
C ARG A 177 -4.85 -21.45 11.18
N GLY A 178 -3.78 -21.01 10.54
CA GLY A 178 -3.25 -21.60 9.32
C GLY A 178 -1.81 -21.17 9.14
N HIS A 179 -1.31 -21.26 7.90
CA HIS A 179 0.08 -20.95 7.59
C HIS A 179 0.20 -20.18 6.28
N ILE A 180 1.31 -19.45 6.15
CA ILE A 180 1.87 -19.06 4.86
C ILE A 180 3.04 -20.01 4.58
N VAL A 181 2.89 -20.88 3.59
CA VAL A 181 3.91 -21.85 3.19
C VAL A 181 4.87 -21.17 2.22
N LEU A 182 6.11 -21.01 2.66
CA LEU A 182 7.21 -20.47 1.89
C LEU A 182 7.98 -21.63 1.24
N LYS A 183 8.29 -21.51 -0.04
CA LYS A 183 9.11 -22.49 -0.78
C LYS A 183 10.08 -21.78 -1.70
N ALA A 184 11.30 -22.26 -1.74
CA ALA A 184 12.37 -21.89 -2.67
C ALA A 184 13.27 -23.12 -2.88
N ASP A 185 14.30 -23.00 -3.71
CA ASP A 185 15.25 -24.09 -3.91
C ASP A 185 15.95 -24.46 -2.59
N GLY A 186 15.77 -25.70 -2.14
CA GLY A 186 16.36 -26.20 -0.89
C GLY A 186 15.78 -25.61 0.40
N TYR A 187 14.69 -24.84 0.31
CA TYR A 187 14.06 -24.17 1.46
C TYR A 187 12.54 -24.36 1.44
N GLU A 188 11.99 -24.84 2.55
CA GLU A 188 10.55 -24.89 2.79
C GLU A 188 10.27 -24.58 4.25
N GLN A 189 9.34 -23.66 4.51
CA GLN A 189 8.90 -23.33 5.86
C GLN A 189 7.43 -22.92 5.90
N ALA A 190 6.68 -23.43 6.88
CA ALA A 190 5.31 -23.01 7.15
C ALA A 190 5.31 -21.94 8.26
N VAL A 191 4.96 -20.71 7.91
CA VAL A 191 4.91 -19.58 8.85
C VAL A 191 3.52 -19.49 9.48
N PRO A 192 3.39 -19.59 10.82
CA PRO A 192 2.08 -19.57 11.47
C PRO A 192 1.34 -18.23 11.31
N LEU A 193 0.06 -18.32 10.92
CA LEU A 193 -0.88 -17.20 10.82
C LEU A 193 -2.06 -17.43 11.76
N SER A 194 -2.36 -16.43 12.58
CA SER A 194 -3.44 -16.42 13.56
C SER A 194 -4.37 -15.25 13.27
N LEU A 195 -5.63 -15.59 12.99
CA LEU A 195 -6.68 -14.64 12.67
C LEU A 195 -7.73 -14.65 13.78
N ARG A 196 -8.01 -13.50 14.39
CA ARG A 196 -9.16 -13.34 15.26
C ARG A 196 -10.30 -12.68 14.51
N VAL A 197 -11.45 -13.33 14.48
CA VAL A 197 -12.71 -12.77 13.96
C VAL A 197 -13.57 -12.27 15.11
N TYR A 198 -13.93 -11.00 15.11
CA TYR A 198 -14.78 -10.40 16.13
C TYR A 198 -16.25 -10.84 15.99
N GLY A 199 -16.99 -10.71 17.10
CA GLY A 199 -18.41 -11.05 17.22
C GLY A 199 -19.40 -10.11 16.54
N PHE A 200 -18.95 -9.28 15.59
CA PHE A 200 -19.79 -8.34 14.87
C PHE A 200 -19.44 -8.33 13.38
N GLU A 201 -20.41 -7.92 12.56
CA GLU A 201 -20.30 -7.83 11.10
C GLU A 201 -20.33 -6.38 10.65
N LEU A 202 -19.40 -6.02 9.76
CA LEU A 202 -19.43 -4.72 9.09
C LEU A 202 -20.48 -4.72 7.97
N PRO A 203 -21.27 -3.64 7.83
CA PRO A 203 -22.22 -3.52 6.73
C PRO A 203 -21.52 -3.47 5.38
N ASP A 204 -22.27 -3.81 4.32
CA ASP A 204 -21.77 -3.72 2.94
C ASP A 204 -21.50 -2.27 2.52
N ARG A 205 -22.27 -1.33 3.07
CA ARG A 205 -22.08 0.11 2.86
C ARG A 205 -21.18 0.69 3.94
N ALA A 206 -20.20 1.48 3.53
CA ALA A 206 -19.36 2.22 4.47
C ALA A 206 -20.24 3.11 5.35
N SER A 207 -20.12 2.98 6.67
CA SER A 207 -20.84 3.85 7.63
C SER A 207 -20.12 5.18 7.86
N CYS A 208 -18.80 5.21 7.62
CA CYS A 208 -18.02 6.45 7.58
C CYS A 208 -18.15 7.11 6.21
N LYS A 209 -18.56 8.38 6.19
CA LYS A 209 -18.50 9.21 4.99
C LYS A 209 -17.04 9.57 4.72
N THR A 210 -16.53 9.12 3.58
CA THR A 210 -15.20 9.48 3.09
C THR A 210 -15.32 10.18 1.75
N ALA A 211 -14.32 10.98 1.38
CA ALA A 211 -14.21 11.61 0.08
C ALA A 211 -12.74 11.65 -0.32
N PHE A 212 -12.27 10.59 -0.97
CA PHE A 212 -10.88 10.47 -1.42
C PHE A 212 -10.70 11.15 -2.78
N GLY A 213 -9.60 11.88 -2.93
CA GLY A 213 -9.22 12.46 -4.21
C GLY A 213 -8.84 11.37 -5.22
N PHE A 214 -9.41 11.44 -6.42
CA PHE A 214 -9.09 10.55 -7.53
C PHE A 214 -9.12 11.35 -8.84
N SER A 215 -8.03 11.29 -9.60
CA SER A 215 -7.90 12.01 -10.87
C SER A 215 -8.00 11.03 -12.05
N ALA A 216 -9.19 10.92 -12.64
CA ALA A 216 -9.40 10.11 -13.83
C ALA A 216 -8.48 10.54 -15.00
N GLY A 217 -8.32 11.86 -15.19
CA GLY A 217 -7.41 12.41 -16.21
C GLY A 217 -5.96 11.96 -16.05
N SER A 218 -5.45 11.89 -14.82
CA SER A 218 -4.10 11.39 -14.55
C SER A 218 -3.97 9.90 -14.85
N VAL A 219 -5.00 9.10 -14.56
CA VAL A 219 -5.05 7.68 -14.92
C VAL A 219 -5.03 7.52 -16.44
N TYR A 220 -5.83 8.28 -17.18
CA TYR A 220 -5.87 8.21 -18.64
C TYR A 220 -4.53 8.57 -19.26
N GLN A 221 -3.90 9.63 -18.76
CA GLN A 221 -2.58 10.05 -19.22
C GLN A 221 -1.53 8.98 -18.97
N TYR A 222 -1.51 8.40 -17.77
CA TYR A 222 -0.55 7.35 -17.41
C TYR A 222 -0.73 6.10 -18.28
N GLN A 223 -1.97 5.70 -18.54
CA GLN A 223 -2.31 4.51 -19.32
C GLN A 223 -2.36 4.77 -20.85
N GLY A 224 -2.18 6.02 -21.30
CA GLY A 224 -2.27 6.39 -22.71
C GLY A 224 -3.67 6.22 -23.34
N LEU A 225 -4.74 6.35 -22.55
CA LEU A 225 -6.10 6.02 -22.98
C LEU A 225 -6.77 7.18 -23.73
N VAL A 226 -7.27 6.87 -24.93
CA VAL A 226 -7.90 7.86 -25.81
C VAL A 226 -9.40 7.63 -25.94
N THR A 227 -9.82 6.39 -26.18
CA THR A 227 -11.22 6.07 -26.49
C THR A 227 -12.13 6.15 -25.25
N PRO A 228 -13.40 6.56 -25.40
CA PRO A 228 -14.37 6.53 -24.29
C PRO A 228 -14.57 5.13 -23.70
N GLU A 229 -14.48 4.09 -24.53
CA GLU A 229 -14.65 2.69 -24.13
C GLU A 229 -13.52 2.25 -23.20
N ASP A 230 -12.26 2.51 -23.55
CA ASP A 230 -11.11 2.14 -22.73
C ASP A 230 -11.07 2.93 -21.41
N LYS A 231 -11.43 4.22 -21.46
CA LYS A 231 -11.56 5.07 -20.27
C LYS A 231 -12.61 4.51 -19.31
N ARG A 232 -13.77 4.11 -19.82
CA ARG A 232 -14.83 3.49 -19.01
C ARG A 232 -14.38 2.14 -18.44
N ALA A 233 -13.71 1.33 -19.24
CA ALA A 233 -13.20 0.03 -18.81
C ALA A 233 -12.17 0.17 -17.67
N ILE A 234 -11.23 1.13 -17.75
CA ILE A 234 -10.27 1.35 -16.67
C ILE A 234 -10.96 1.91 -15.41
N LEU A 235 -11.90 2.85 -15.57
CA LEU A 235 -12.63 3.42 -14.43
C LEU A 235 -13.40 2.34 -13.67
N ASN A 236 -14.05 1.41 -14.38
CA ASN A 236 -14.77 0.31 -13.75
C ASN A 236 -13.83 -0.53 -12.85
N LYS A 237 -12.58 -0.77 -13.27
CA LYS A 237 -11.60 -1.48 -12.42
C LYS A 237 -11.26 -0.69 -11.15
N TYR A 238 -11.12 0.64 -11.25
CA TYR A 238 -10.91 1.49 -10.07
C TYR A 238 -12.14 1.50 -9.16
N TRP A 239 -13.36 1.55 -9.71
CA TRP A 239 -14.60 1.50 -8.95
C TRP A 239 -14.84 0.16 -8.25
N GLU A 240 -14.48 -0.95 -8.90
CA GLU A 240 -14.46 -2.27 -8.26
C GLU A 240 -13.49 -2.27 -7.08
N SER A 241 -12.25 -1.81 -7.28
CA SER A 241 -11.27 -1.70 -6.20
C SER A 241 -11.76 -0.81 -5.05
N PHE A 242 -12.33 0.36 -5.36
CA PHE A 242 -12.83 1.29 -4.35
C PHE A 242 -14.02 0.71 -3.58
N ARG A 243 -14.96 0.06 -4.27
CA ARG A 243 -16.07 -0.66 -3.64
C ARG A 243 -15.55 -1.74 -2.69
N ASP A 244 -14.62 -2.57 -3.15
CA ASP A 244 -14.10 -3.72 -2.40
C ASP A 244 -13.28 -3.29 -1.17
N HIS A 245 -12.79 -2.05 -1.16
CA HIS A 245 -12.06 -1.43 -0.04
C HIS A 245 -12.85 -0.32 0.67
N ARG A 246 -14.17 -0.17 0.39
CA ARG A 246 -15.06 0.83 1.00
C ARG A 246 -14.58 2.28 0.87
N ILE A 247 -13.87 2.59 -0.22
CA ILE A 247 -13.39 3.93 -0.58
C ILE A 247 -14.49 4.65 -1.38
N SER A 248 -14.80 5.88 -0.99
CA SER A 248 -15.70 6.76 -1.76
C SER A 248 -14.87 7.88 -2.42
N PRO A 249 -14.86 7.99 -3.77
CA PRO A 249 -14.18 9.07 -4.46
C PRO A 249 -14.96 10.38 -4.37
N TYR A 250 -14.25 11.51 -4.48
CA TYR A 250 -14.89 12.84 -4.57
C TYR A 250 -15.74 12.99 -5.84
N ASP A 251 -15.24 12.48 -6.96
CA ASP A 251 -15.93 12.47 -8.25
C ASP A 251 -16.19 11.02 -8.68
N PRO A 252 -17.40 10.47 -8.43
CA PRO A 252 -17.76 9.11 -8.82
C PRO A 252 -18.19 9.00 -10.29
N ALA A 253 -18.35 10.11 -11.00
CA ALA A 253 -18.84 10.15 -12.37
C ALA A 253 -17.98 11.08 -13.26
N PRO A 254 -16.64 10.88 -13.27
CA PRO A 254 -15.78 11.65 -14.14
C PRO A 254 -16.22 11.48 -15.60
N ASP A 255 -16.14 12.56 -16.36
CA ASP A 255 -16.56 12.65 -17.77
C ASP A 255 -18.09 12.62 -18.01
N ILE A 256 -18.93 12.55 -16.96
CA ILE A 256 -20.37 12.72 -17.09
C ILE A 256 -20.74 14.14 -16.66
N SER A 257 -21.11 14.96 -17.63
CA SER A 257 -21.71 16.28 -17.37
C SER A 257 -23.23 16.18 -17.52
N PRO A 258 -24.03 16.65 -16.53
CA PRO A 258 -25.47 16.69 -16.69
C PRO A 258 -25.82 17.63 -17.85
N ALA A 259 -26.56 17.11 -18.83
CA ALA A 259 -27.16 17.95 -19.86
C ALA A 259 -28.40 18.62 -19.26
N LEU A 260 -28.35 19.95 -19.09
CA LEU A 260 -29.51 20.74 -18.67
C LEU A 260 -30.22 21.25 -19.92
N SER A 261 -31.40 20.70 -20.21
CA SER A 261 -32.35 21.30 -21.14
C SER A 261 -33.35 22.12 -20.35
N TRP A 262 -33.26 23.45 -20.44
CA TRP A 262 -34.30 24.32 -19.93
C TRP A 262 -35.43 24.36 -20.94
N GLU A 263 -36.55 23.71 -20.63
CA GLU A 263 -37.78 24.01 -21.34
C GLU A 263 -38.24 25.40 -20.92
N LYS A 264 -38.43 26.28 -21.91
CA LYS A 264 -39.13 27.55 -21.71
C LYS A 264 -40.59 27.22 -21.42
N GLY A 265 -40.88 26.82 -20.18
CA GLY A 265 -42.23 26.94 -19.65
C GLY A 265 -42.52 28.43 -19.55
N VAL A 266 -43.49 28.93 -20.33
CA VAL A 266 -44.21 30.13 -19.89
C VAL A 266 -44.84 29.70 -18.58
N PRO A 267 -44.52 30.31 -17.42
CA PRO A 267 -45.23 29.98 -16.21
C PRO A 267 -46.70 30.31 -16.48
N ASP A 268 -47.58 29.30 -16.50
CA ASP A 268 -49.04 29.51 -16.53
C ASP A 268 -49.51 30.39 -15.35
N PHE A 269 -48.62 30.64 -14.38
CA PHE A 269 -48.77 31.62 -13.30
C PHE A 269 -49.11 33.05 -13.76
N TYR A 270 -48.78 33.46 -14.99
CA TYR A 270 -49.08 34.81 -15.47
C TYR A 270 -50.38 34.95 -16.26
N ASN A 271 -51.06 33.85 -16.60
CA ASN A 271 -52.32 33.94 -17.34
C ASN A 271 -53.50 34.40 -16.45
N ASP A 272 -53.37 34.30 -15.12
CA ASP A 272 -54.36 34.75 -14.14
C ASP A 272 -53.96 36.03 -13.38
N LEU A 273 -52.78 36.60 -13.67
CA LEU A 273 -52.37 37.85 -13.02
C LEU A 273 -52.98 39.04 -13.75
N SER A 274 -53.81 39.81 -13.04
CA SER A 274 -54.37 41.06 -13.56
C SER A 274 -53.26 42.01 -13.99
N ARG A 275 -53.54 42.89 -14.96
CA ARG A 275 -52.57 43.90 -15.45
C ARG A 275 -51.96 44.77 -14.33
N GLU A 276 -52.61 44.86 -13.17
CA GLU A 276 -52.13 45.60 -11.99
C GLU A 276 -50.98 44.88 -11.26
N ALA A 277 -50.95 43.54 -11.27
CA ALA A 277 -49.88 42.77 -10.61
C ALA A 277 -48.54 42.82 -11.37
N LEU A 278 -48.57 43.15 -12.66
CA LEU A 278 -47.39 43.25 -13.53
C LEU A 278 -46.63 44.60 -13.38
N GLN A 279 -47.20 45.61 -12.72
CA GLN A 279 -46.55 46.91 -12.49
C GLN A 279 -45.56 46.93 -11.33
N ILE A 280 -45.39 45.83 -10.59
CA ILE A 280 -44.48 45.76 -9.44
C ILE A 280 -43.02 45.53 -9.87
N PHE A 281 -42.77 45.26 -11.16
CA PHE A 281 -41.44 44.94 -11.69
C PHE A 281 -40.84 45.99 -12.65
N ASP A 282 -41.41 47.19 -12.71
CA ASP A 282 -40.81 48.36 -13.36
C ASP A 282 -40.31 49.39 -12.32
#